data_AF-Q5CX22-F1
#
_entry.id   AF-Q5CX22-F1
#
_cell.length_a   1.000
_cell.length_b   1.000
_cell.length_c   1.000
_cell.angle_alpha   90.00
_cell.angle_beta   90.00
_cell.angle_gamma   90.00
#
_symmetry.space_group_name_H-M   'P 1'
#
loop_
_entity.id
_entity.type
_entity.pdbx_description
1 polymer ?
#
loop_
_entity_poly.entity_id
_entity_poly.type
_entity_poly.pdbx_seq_one_letter_code
_entity_poly.pdbx_strand_id
1 'polypeptide(L)'
;KVNFLLFRAFLEFVLCNTEKTEWDNPPSSYGRKNYFISIKDAERESGKDAKKGLKFCLKDGNLSHIVSRPPIAIVTDLDGTLIGHDEYLKMFNEIWIRQHMFNNSKLIYSTGRNLKDFLLAAKQFNLLRPDYAICGVGTEIYEFPNKEMNLETFCQRLSNTIGRNVTKEELFSLLRFQDMGERVETKEGDEEKVTKDVNPMFPRWCKSRLFAWPVDKWLEIIRKTFNRDELKKEIQENLNKIGLEYYINGNNFHDPFRLSVSIKTEYALKVYEEIQINKKSYRFAISGQGAWKYLDVLPDKGGKHLSIIFLQDEILGNSIPLERFLVCGDSGNDAHMFTIETCKNCCVGNAQQDLKDFLLGGCLVNSDEPESRKVLSSQSELLCRIMACQNLKPPKKVSFTPKMSFCISLN
;
A
#
# COMPACT_ATOMS: atom_id res chain seq x y z
N LYS A 1 -24.12 59.02 -4.72
CA LYS A 1 -23.87 57.63 -5.15
C LYS A 1 -22.36 57.38 -5.05
N VAL A 2 -21.88 56.80 -3.95
CA VAL A 2 -20.47 56.41 -3.82
C VAL A 2 -20.32 55.05 -4.49
N ASN A 3 -19.72 55.04 -5.68
CA ASN A 3 -19.32 53.80 -6.35
C ASN A 3 -18.09 53.26 -5.61
N PHE A 4 -18.29 52.27 -4.72
CA PHE A 4 -17.19 51.44 -4.27
C PHE A 4 -16.76 50.54 -5.43
N LEU A 5 -15.82 51.01 -6.24
CA LEU A 5 -15.00 50.16 -7.09
C LEU A 5 -14.16 49.26 -6.17
N LEU A 6 -14.69 48.08 -5.87
CA LEU A 6 -13.95 47.00 -5.23
C LEU A 6 -12.85 46.56 -6.21
N PHE A 7 -11.67 47.17 -6.10
CA PHE A 7 -10.45 46.64 -6.73
C PHE A 7 -10.22 45.23 -6.17
N ARG A 8 -10.54 44.21 -6.97
CA ARG A 8 -10.07 42.85 -6.72
C ARG A 8 -8.64 42.79 -7.26
N ALA A 9 -7.67 42.73 -6.37
CA ALA A 9 -6.30 42.51 -6.74
C ALA A 9 -6.10 41.02 -7.06
N PHE A 10 -5.44 40.74 -8.18
CA PHE A 10 -5.14 39.38 -8.62
C PHE A 10 -3.64 39.25 -8.87
N LEU A 11 -3.08 38.09 -8.54
CA LEU A 11 -1.80 37.66 -9.08
C LEU A 11 -2.06 36.95 -10.40
N GLU A 12 -1.49 37.47 -11.49
CA GLU A 12 -1.56 36.90 -12.83
C GLU A 12 -0.23 36.23 -13.17
N PHE A 13 -0.27 34.99 -13.68
CA PHE A 13 0.94 34.24 -14.02
C PHE A 13 0.69 33.20 -15.11
N VAL A 14 1.78 32.73 -15.70
CA VAL A 14 1.82 31.60 -16.65
C VAL A 14 3.08 30.80 -16.30
N LEU A 15 3.05 29.48 -16.47
CA LEU A 15 4.24 28.67 -16.29
C LEU A 15 4.96 28.54 -17.63
N CYS A 16 6.29 28.53 -17.60
CA CYS A 16 7.11 28.20 -18.76
C CYS A 16 8.12 27.12 -18.39
N ASN A 17 8.52 26.33 -19.38
CA ASN A 17 9.64 25.41 -19.19
C ASN A 17 10.94 26.20 -18.93
N THR A 18 11.98 25.51 -18.44
CA THR A 18 13.25 26.15 -18.08
C THR A 18 13.89 26.91 -19.24
N GLU A 19 13.69 26.43 -20.47
CA GLU A 19 14.22 27.03 -21.70
C GLU A 19 13.39 28.21 -22.22
N LYS A 20 12.23 28.50 -21.61
CA LYS A 20 11.26 29.53 -22.01
C LYS A 20 10.75 29.37 -23.45
N THR A 21 10.72 28.14 -23.95
CA THR A 21 10.25 27.79 -25.29
C THR A 21 8.80 27.31 -25.30
N GLU A 22 8.32 26.77 -24.17
CA GLU A 22 6.96 26.26 -24.02
C GLU A 22 6.27 26.95 -22.85
N TRP A 23 5.01 27.33 -23.06
CA TRP A 23 4.17 28.01 -22.08
C TRP A 23 2.96 27.15 -21.76
N ASP A 24 2.69 26.95 -20.47
CA ASP A 24 1.47 26.31 -19.97
C ASP A 24 0.46 27.42 -19.64
N ASN A 25 -0.44 27.66 -20.59
CA ASN A 25 -1.55 28.61 -20.46
C ASN A 25 -2.83 27.89 -20.03
N PRO A 26 -3.79 28.59 -19.39
CA PRO A 26 -5.09 28.01 -19.10
C PRO A 26 -5.78 27.46 -20.36
N PRO A 27 -6.66 26.44 -20.23
CA PRO A 27 -7.40 25.91 -21.35
C PRO A 27 -8.18 27.02 -22.06
N SER A 28 -8.24 26.96 -23.39
CA SER A 28 -8.90 27.99 -24.21
C SER A 28 -10.37 28.23 -23.85
N SER A 29 -11.04 27.19 -23.31
CA SER A 29 -12.41 27.28 -22.78
C SER A 29 -12.58 28.29 -21.64
N TYR A 30 -11.51 28.66 -20.95
CA TYR A 30 -11.54 29.69 -19.90
C TYR A 30 -11.54 31.12 -20.46
N GLY A 31 -11.33 31.31 -21.77
CA GLY A 31 -11.37 32.62 -22.42
C GLY A 31 -10.29 33.60 -21.95
N ARG A 32 -9.20 33.10 -21.34
CA ARG A 32 -8.13 33.92 -20.74
C ARG A 32 -6.75 33.35 -21.06
N LYS A 33 -5.74 34.22 -21.11
CA LYS A 33 -4.36 33.84 -21.47
C LYS A 33 -3.50 33.39 -20.29
N ASN A 34 -3.82 33.81 -19.07
CA ASN A 34 -3.01 33.59 -17.88
C ASN A 34 -3.83 33.00 -16.73
N TYR A 35 -3.17 32.35 -15.78
CA TYR A 35 -3.75 31.92 -14.52
C TYR A 35 -3.91 33.12 -13.58
N PHE A 36 -4.93 33.07 -12.72
CA PHE A 36 -5.22 34.14 -11.77
C PHE A 36 -5.43 33.58 -10.38
N ILE A 37 -4.83 34.24 -9.38
CA ILE A 37 -5.11 34.03 -7.96
C ILE A 37 -5.70 35.32 -7.39
N SER A 38 -6.87 35.22 -6.77
CA SER A 38 -7.51 36.35 -6.07
C SER A 38 -6.80 36.59 -4.74
N ILE A 39 -6.27 37.80 -4.54
CA ILE A 39 -5.54 38.15 -3.31
C ILE A 39 -6.47 38.13 -2.09
N LYS A 40 -7.76 38.42 -2.25
CA LYS A 40 -8.74 38.34 -1.15
C LYS A 40 -9.11 36.91 -0.76
N ASP A 41 -9.13 35.99 -1.72
CA ASP A 41 -9.36 34.57 -1.44
C ASP A 41 -8.16 33.99 -0.70
N ALA A 42 -6.97 34.33 -1.20
CA ALA A 42 -5.69 34.15 -0.55
C ALA A 42 -5.65 34.67 0.91
N GLU A 43 -6.01 35.93 1.17
CA GLU A 43 -6.01 36.52 2.53
C GLU A 43 -7.02 35.85 3.48
N ARG A 44 -8.21 35.51 2.95
CA ARG A 44 -9.23 34.77 3.71
C ARG A 44 -8.77 33.37 4.07
N GLU A 45 -8.03 32.72 3.17
CA GLU A 45 -7.54 31.36 3.31
C GLU A 45 -6.25 31.24 4.14
N SER A 46 -5.39 32.26 4.14
CA SER A 46 -4.19 32.32 4.99
C SER A 46 -4.52 32.52 6.48
N GLY A 47 -5.72 33.04 6.79
CA GLY A 47 -6.07 33.48 8.14
C GLY A 47 -5.30 34.72 8.58
N LYS A 48 -5.40 35.11 9.87
CA LYS A 48 -4.69 36.28 10.45
C LYS A 48 -3.16 36.15 10.49
N ASP A 49 -2.59 35.06 9.97
CA ASP A 49 -1.17 34.77 10.02
C ASP A 49 -0.51 35.04 8.66
N ALA A 50 -0.10 36.29 8.45
CA ALA A 50 0.52 36.77 7.22
C ALA A 50 1.86 36.08 6.87
N LYS A 51 2.39 35.20 7.75
CA LYS A 51 3.60 34.40 7.50
C LYS A 51 3.30 33.04 6.85
N LYS A 52 2.04 32.58 6.82
CA LYS A 52 1.68 31.34 6.13
C LYS A 52 1.60 31.57 4.63
N GLY A 53 2.62 31.10 3.91
CA GLY A 53 2.61 31.10 2.45
C GLY A 53 1.43 30.30 1.89
N LEU A 54 0.79 30.83 0.85
CA LEU A 54 -0.32 30.19 0.16
C LEU A 54 0.19 29.09 -0.75
N LYS A 55 -0.55 27.98 -0.80
CA LYS A 55 -0.21 26.83 -1.62
C LYS A 55 -1.30 26.61 -2.65
N PHE A 56 -0.93 26.54 -3.92
CA PHE A 56 -1.85 26.22 -5.01
C PHE A 56 -1.34 25.00 -5.77
N CYS A 57 -2.28 24.17 -6.24
CA CYS A 57 -2.01 23.07 -7.14
C CYS A 57 -2.57 23.44 -8.52
N LEU A 58 -1.70 23.49 -9.52
CA LEU A 58 -2.09 23.54 -10.93
C LEU A 58 -2.02 22.13 -11.50
N LYS A 59 -3.16 21.62 -11.97
CA LYS A 59 -3.27 20.30 -12.60
C LYS A 59 -4.30 20.35 -13.72
N ASP A 60 -3.93 19.84 -14.90
CA ASP A 60 -4.76 19.82 -16.11
C ASP A 60 -5.34 21.20 -16.46
N GLY A 61 -4.53 22.25 -16.36
CA GLY A 61 -4.96 23.63 -16.60
C GLY A 61 -5.90 24.21 -15.54
N ASN A 62 -6.14 23.50 -14.44
CA ASN A 62 -7.06 23.91 -13.37
C ASN A 62 -6.30 24.20 -12.08
N LEU A 63 -6.37 25.45 -11.64
CA LEU A 63 -5.78 25.92 -10.38
C LEU A 63 -6.74 25.67 -9.21
N SER A 64 -6.25 25.03 -8.15
CA SER A 64 -7.00 24.80 -6.91
C SER A 64 -6.15 25.19 -5.71
N HIS A 65 -6.75 25.87 -4.73
CA HIS A 65 -6.10 26.14 -3.45
C HIS A 65 -5.89 24.84 -2.66
N ILE A 66 -4.70 24.68 -2.08
CA ILE A 66 -4.35 23.59 -1.19
C ILE A 66 -4.60 24.06 0.23
N VAL A 67 -5.66 23.56 0.86
CA VAL A 67 -5.99 23.94 2.23
C VAL A 67 -4.92 23.40 3.17
N SER A 68 -4.24 24.28 3.91
CA SER A 68 -3.25 23.86 4.90
C SER A 68 -3.93 23.06 6.02
N ARG A 69 -3.58 21.77 6.11
CA ARG A 69 -4.07 20.84 7.13
C ARG A 69 -2.90 20.06 7.70
N PRO A 70 -2.98 19.58 8.96
CA PRO A 70 -1.92 18.73 9.47
C PRO A 70 -1.87 17.42 8.67
N PRO A 71 -0.67 16.86 8.47
CA PRO A 71 -0.44 15.73 7.57
C PRO A 71 -1.21 14.48 8.03
N ILE A 72 -1.60 13.66 7.07
CA ILE A 72 -2.23 12.35 7.30
C ILE A 72 -1.43 11.25 6.60
N ALA A 73 -1.57 10.01 7.05
CA ALA A 73 -1.11 8.85 6.31
C ALA A 73 -2.31 8.03 5.83
N ILE A 74 -2.42 7.78 4.53
CA ILE A 74 -3.38 6.83 3.98
C ILE A 74 -2.64 5.53 3.71
N VAL A 75 -3.05 4.47 4.40
CA VAL A 75 -2.60 3.10 4.15
C VAL A 75 -3.75 2.34 3.51
N THR A 76 -3.61 1.91 2.27
CA THR A 76 -4.70 1.24 1.56
C THR A 76 -4.23 -0.04 0.89
N ASP A 77 -5.04 -1.08 1.00
CA ASP A 77 -4.93 -2.20 0.07
C ASP A 77 -5.27 -1.76 -1.37
N LEU A 78 -4.90 -2.61 -2.33
CA LEU A 78 -5.05 -2.36 -3.75
C LEU A 78 -6.25 -3.11 -4.31
N ASP A 79 -6.15 -4.42 -4.47
CA ASP A 79 -7.11 -5.24 -5.20
C ASP A 79 -8.45 -5.33 -4.45
N GLY A 80 -9.53 -4.82 -5.04
CA GLY A 80 -10.83 -4.81 -4.37
C GLY A 80 -11.02 -3.66 -3.37
N THR A 81 -9.97 -2.87 -3.12
CA THR A 81 -10.03 -1.69 -2.24
C THR A 81 -9.85 -0.40 -3.03
N LEU A 82 -8.62 -0.08 -3.46
CA LEU A 82 -8.32 1.12 -4.25
C LEU A 82 -8.47 0.86 -5.77
N ILE A 83 -8.16 -0.36 -6.19
CA ILE A 83 -8.30 -0.86 -7.56
C ILE A 83 -9.57 -1.70 -7.67
N GLY A 84 -10.27 -1.57 -8.79
CA GLY A 84 -11.53 -2.27 -9.08
C GLY A 84 -12.62 -1.34 -9.62
N HIS A 85 -12.47 -0.03 -9.39
CA HIS A 85 -13.38 1.00 -9.86
C HIS A 85 -12.62 2.25 -10.34
N ASP A 86 -12.40 2.34 -11.66
CA ASP A 86 -11.59 3.39 -12.29
C ASP A 86 -12.06 4.82 -11.96
N GLU A 87 -13.38 5.03 -11.85
CA GLU A 87 -13.94 6.34 -11.49
C GLU A 87 -13.54 6.77 -10.07
N TYR A 88 -13.65 5.88 -9.09
CA TYR A 88 -13.29 6.19 -7.71
C TYR A 88 -11.78 6.34 -7.52
N LEU A 89 -10.97 5.53 -8.23
CA LEU A 89 -9.52 5.72 -8.27
C LEU A 89 -9.17 7.10 -8.83
N LYS A 90 -9.82 7.53 -9.92
CA LYS A 90 -9.61 8.86 -10.49
C LYS A 90 -10.01 9.96 -9.52
N MET A 91 -11.15 9.83 -8.84
CA MET A 91 -11.59 10.78 -7.80
C MET A 91 -10.60 10.85 -6.63
N PHE A 92 -10.13 9.70 -6.15
CA PHE A 92 -9.09 9.63 -5.12
C PHE A 92 -7.83 10.36 -5.57
N ASN A 93 -7.35 10.11 -6.79
CA ASN A 93 -6.15 10.75 -7.33
C ASN A 93 -6.30 12.28 -7.41
N GLU A 94 -7.47 12.78 -7.85
CA GLU A 94 -7.75 14.22 -7.87
C GLU A 94 -7.67 14.84 -6.47
N ILE A 95 -8.35 14.23 -5.49
CA ILE A 95 -8.36 14.73 -4.11
C ILE A 95 -6.96 14.66 -3.50
N TRP A 96 -6.25 13.55 -3.68
CA TRP A 96 -4.91 13.35 -3.13
C TRP A 96 -3.93 14.40 -3.66
N ILE A 97 -3.84 14.57 -4.99
CA ILE A 97 -2.93 15.53 -5.61
C ILE A 97 -3.28 16.97 -5.21
N ARG A 98 -4.57 17.32 -5.25
CA ARG A 98 -4.99 18.71 -5.04
C ARG A 98 -4.99 19.15 -3.59
N GLN A 99 -5.09 18.23 -2.62
CA GLN A 99 -5.28 18.59 -1.21
C GLN A 99 -4.27 17.97 -0.23
N HIS A 100 -3.70 16.80 -0.52
CA HIS A 100 -2.93 16.05 0.49
C HIS A 100 -1.45 15.90 0.16
N MET A 101 -1.10 15.66 -1.10
CA MET A 101 0.27 15.40 -1.55
C MET A 101 1.26 16.50 -1.11
N PHE A 102 0.85 17.76 -1.14
CA PHE A 102 1.70 18.92 -0.79
C PHE A 102 1.55 19.43 0.66
N ASN A 103 0.82 18.67 1.48
CA ASN A 103 0.62 18.91 2.91
C ASN A 103 1.47 17.97 3.78
N ASN A 104 2.57 17.44 3.23
CA ASN A 104 3.42 16.43 3.88
C ASN A 104 2.67 15.15 4.28
N SER A 105 1.50 14.90 3.68
CA SER A 105 0.76 13.65 3.89
C SER A 105 1.45 12.50 3.16
N LYS A 106 1.24 11.27 3.64
CA LYS A 106 1.90 10.06 3.15
C LYS A 106 0.92 9.10 2.51
N LEU A 107 1.24 8.68 1.28
CA LEU A 107 0.51 7.63 0.58
C LEU A 107 1.25 6.32 0.73
N ILE A 108 0.58 5.32 1.31
CA ILE A 108 1.15 4.01 1.60
C ILE A 108 0.24 2.96 0.98
N TYR A 109 0.77 2.17 0.04
CA TYR A 109 0.05 1.00 -0.46
C TYR A 109 0.43 -0.22 0.38
N SER A 110 -0.55 -1.00 0.84
CA SER A 110 -0.34 -2.18 1.66
C SER A 110 -1.00 -3.39 1.03
N THR A 111 -0.23 -4.19 0.28
CA THR A 111 -0.74 -5.21 -0.64
C THR A 111 -0.16 -6.60 -0.38
N GLY A 112 -0.90 -7.63 -0.80
CA GLY A 112 -0.40 -9.00 -0.89
C GLY A 112 0.51 -9.27 -2.10
N ARG A 113 0.66 -8.30 -3.01
CA ARG A 113 1.58 -8.42 -4.17
C ARG A 113 3.04 -8.34 -3.70
N ASN A 114 3.93 -9.09 -4.35
CA ASN A 114 5.37 -8.83 -4.26
C ASN A 114 5.73 -7.53 -5.01
N LEU A 115 6.96 -7.04 -4.89
CA LEU A 115 7.37 -5.77 -5.54
C LEU A 115 7.12 -5.78 -7.06
N LYS A 116 7.40 -6.89 -7.75
CA LYS A 116 7.22 -6.99 -9.21
C LYS A 116 5.75 -6.79 -9.56
N ASP A 117 4.87 -7.58 -8.95
CA ASP A 117 3.44 -7.55 -9.23
C ASP A 117 2.79 -6.24 -8.79
N PHE A 118 3.32 -5.61 -7.74
CA PHE A 118 2.94 -4.26 -7.34
C PHE A 118 3.29 -3.23 -8.42
N LEU A 119 4.52 -3.24 -8.95
CA LEU A 119 4.93 -2.30 -10.00
C LEU A 119 4.16 -2.53 -11.31
N LEU A 120 3.89 -3.78 -11.68
CA LEU A 120 3.04 -4.11 -12.82
C LEU A 120 1.61 -3.56 -12.64
N ALA A 121 1.00 -3.75 -11.47
CA ALA A 121 -0.30 -3.19 -11.15
C ALA A 121 -0.28 -1.65 -11.14
N ALA A 122 0.76 -1.04 -10.56
CA ALA A 122 0.93 0.39 -10.54
C ALA A 122 1.00 1.00 -11.94
N LYS A 123 1.65 0.30 -12.89
CA LYS A 123 1.63 0.67 -14.31
C LYS A 123 0.25 0.51 -14.92
N GLN A 124 -0.36 -0.67 -14.78
CA GLN A 124 -1.64 -1.02 -15.38
C GLN A 124 -2.74 -0.04 -14.98
N PHE A 125 -2.84 0.28 -13.69
CA PHE A 125 -3.89 1.14 -13.14
C PHE A 125 -3.47 2.60 -12.99
N ASN A 126 -2.28 2.97 -13.51
CA ASN A 126 -1.73 4.32 -13.43
C ASN A 126 -1.76 4.90 -11.99
N LEU A 127 -1.32 4.09 -11.02
CA LEU A 127 -1.30 4.48 -9.61
C LEU A 127 -0.32 5.63 -9.40
N LEU A 128 -0.68 6.54 -8.48
CA LEU A 128 0.24 7.59 -8.03
C LEU A 128 1.46 6.99 -7.36
N ARG A 129 2.61 7.66 -7.48
CA ARG A 129 3.83 7.30 -6.74
C ARG A 129 3.51 7.33 -5.24
N PRO A 130 3.61 6.21 -4.51
CA PRO A 130 3.46 6.23 -3.07
C PRO A 130 4.74 6.77 -2.41
N ASP A 131 4.63 7.18 -1.14
CA ASP A 131 5.82 7.37 -0.31
C ASP A 131 6.40 6.00 0.07
N TYR A 132 5.54 5.06 0.45
CA TYR A 132 5.92 3.70 0.82
C TYR A 132 5.01 2.64 0.20
N ALA A 133 5.55 1.46 -0.10
CA ALA A 133 4.78 0.27 -0.43
C ALA A 133 5.13 -0.86 0.53
N ILE A 134 4.12 -1.34 1.26
CA ILE A 134 4.16 -2.55 2.07
C ILE A 134 3.74 -3.71 1.15
N CYS A 135 4.66 -4.61 0.84
CA CYS A 135 4.47 -5.73 -0.09
C CYS A 135 4.48 -7.08 0.65
N GLY A 136 4.01 -8.14 -0.02
CA GLY A 136 4.04 -9.50 0.51
C GLY A 136 3.25 -9.66 1.81
N VAL A 137 2.15 -8.91 1.98
CA VAL A 137 1.36 -8.88 3.23
C VAL A 137 2.19 -8.39 4.43
N GLY A 138 3.10 -7.44 4.19
CA GLY A 138 3.91 -6.83 5.24
C GLY A 138 5.26 -7.48 5.47
N THR A 139 5.73 -8.35 4.58
CA THR A 139 7.07 -8.93 4.70
C THR A 139 8.15 -8.02 4.15
N GLU A 140 7.80 -7.07 3.30
CA GLU A 140 8.73 -6.14 2.68
C GLU A 140 8.14 -4.73 2.68
N ILE A 141 9.00 -3.72 2.82
CA ILE A 141 8.63 -2.31 2.76
C ILE A 141 9.60 -1.63 1.80
N TYR A 142 9.08 -0.81 0.90
CA TYR A 142 9.85 -0.05 -0.07
C TYR A 142 9.51 1.44 0.03
N GLU A 143 10.51 2.30 -0.07
CA GLU A 143 10.40 3.75 -0.21
C GLU A 143 10.66 4.17 -1.67
N PHE A 144 10.04 5.26 -2.11
CA PHE A 144 10.19 5.77 -3.48
C PHE A 144 10.61 7.25 -3.48
N PRO A 145 11.89 7.59 -3.23
CA PRO A 145 12.36 8.98 -3.08
C PRO A 145 12.44 9.78 -4.39
N ASN A 146 11.93 9.25 -5.51
CA ASN A 146 12.09 9.81 -6.86
C ASN A 146 13.56 9.96 -7.28
N LYS A 147 14.40 9.02 -6.85
CA LYS A 147 15.82 8.97 -7.17
C LYS A 147 16.27 7.51 -7.22
N GLU A 148 17.21 7.22 -8.10
CA GLU A 148 17.88 5.92 -8.17
C GLU A 148 18.79 5.69 -6.97
N MET A 149 18.80 4.45 -6.48
CA MET A 149 19.78 3.96 -5.53
C MET A 149 21.15 3.88 -6.20
N ASN A 150 22.20 4.22 -5.45
CA ASN A 150 23.56 4.00 -5.93
C ASN A 150 23.82 2.51 -6.17
N LEU A 151 24.47 2.17 -7.29
CA LEU A 151 24.74 0.77 -7.67
C LEU A 151 25.58 0.02 -6.63
N GLU A 152 26.56 0.67 -6.00
CA GLU A 152 27.38 0.07 -4.95
C GLU A 152 26.50 -0.34 -3.77
N THR A 153 25.62 0.56 -3.34
CA THR A 153 24.66 0.29 -2.27
C THR A 153 23.73 -0.86 -2.66
N PHE A 154 23.25 -0.88 -3.90
CA PHE A 154 22.36 -1.93 -4.39
C PHE A 154 23.07 -3.31 -4.44
N CYS A 155 24.31 -3.36 -4.95
CA CYS A 155 25.18 -4.55 -4.93
C CYS A 155 25.39 -5.08 -3.51
N GLN A 156 25.77 -4.21 -2.57
CA GLN A 156 26.00 -4.60 -1.18
C GLN A 156 24.74 -5.21 -0.54
N ARG A 157 23.58 -4.62 -0.81
CA ARG A 157 22.29 -5.09 -0.30
C ARG A 157 21.90 -6.44 -0.89
N LEU A 158 22.01 -6.60 -2.21
CA LEU A 158 21.75 -7.89 -2.84
C LEU A 158 22.72 -8.95 -2.34
N SER A 159 23.99 -8.58 -2.14
CA SER A 159 24.99 -9.50 -1.60
C SER A 159 24.61 -10.01 -0.22
N ASN A 160 24.16 -9.11 0.66
CA ASN A 160 23.67 -9.46 1.99
C ASN A 160 22.39 -10.31 1.95
N THR A 161 21.55 -10.12 0.94
CA THR A 161 20.28 -10.84 0.78
C THR A 161 20.50 -12.25 0.24
N ILE A 162 21.38 -12.40 -0.74
CA ILE A 162 21.68 -13.68 -1.40
C ILE A 162 22.71 -14.49 -0.59
N GLY A 163 23.50 -13.83 0.27
CA GLY A 163 24.56 -14.49 1.06
C GLY A 163 25.83 -14.76 0.28
N ARG A 164 26.05 -14.05 -0.85
CA ARG A 164 27.28 -14.09 -1.65
C ARG A 164 27.59 -12.70 -2.18
N ASN A 165 28.85 -12.43 -2.53
CA ASN A 165 29.19 -11.19 -3.21
C ASN A 165 28.49 -11.09 -4.58
N VAL A 166 27.88 -9.94 -4.87
CA VAL A 166 27.21 -9.60 -6.14
C VAL A 166 27.91 -8.40 -6.75
N THR A 167 28.45 -8.55 -7.96
CA THR A 167 29.16 -7.47 -8.66
C THR A 167 28.21 -6.62 -9.50
N LYS A 168 28.69 -5.48 -10.01
CA LYS A 168 27.90 -4.57 -10.85
C LYS A 168 27.55 -5.19 -12.21
N GLU A 169 28.44 -6.02 -12.74
CA GLU A 169 28.23 -6.75 -13.99
C GLU A 169 27.12 -7.78 -13.83
N GLU A 170 27.07 -8.48 -12.69
CA GLU A 170 25.99 -9.44 -12.40
C GLU A 170 24.62 -8.78 -12.20
N LEU A 171 24.57 -7.50 -11.81
CA LEU A 171 23.30 -6.82 -11.54
C LEU A 171 22.37 -6.83 -12.74
N PHE A 172 22.88 -6.57 -13.95
CA PHE A 172 22.03 -6.52 -15.14
C PHE A 172 21.32 -7.86 -15.36
N SER A 173 22.07 -8.96 -15.31
CA SER A 173 21.53 -10.32 -15.40
C SER A 173 20.48 -10.61 -14.31
N LEU A 174 20.80 -10.26 -13.06
CA LEU A 174 19.90 -10.47 -11.93
C LEU A 174 18.60 -9.67 -12.07
N LEU A 175 18.69 -8.38 -12.43
CA LEU A 175 17.52 -7.50 -12.64
C LEU A 175 16.62 -8.01 -13.76
N ARG A 176 17.20 -8.41 -14.90
CA ARG A 176 16.47 -9.04 -16.01
C ARG A 176 15.78 -10.32 -15.59
N PHE A 177 16.44 -11.13 -14.77
CA PHE A 177 15.82 -12.32 -14.20
C PHE A 177 14.66 -11.97 -13.26
N GLN A 178 14.79 -10.93 -12.41
CA GLN A 178 13.69 -10.52 -11.51
C GLN A 178 12.48 -10.04 -12.31
N ASP A 179 12.71 -9.23 -13.31
CA ASP A 179 11.64 -8.50 -13.97
C ASP A 179 11.01 -9.29 -15.10
N MET A 180 11.83 -9.97 -15.89
CA MET A 180 11.40 -10.66 -17.11
C MET A 180 11.45 -12.19 -16.97
N GLY A 181 12.07 -12.73 -15.93
CA GLY A 181 12.34 -14.17 -15.83
C GLY A 181 13.41 -14.66 -16.80
N GLU A 182 14.10 -13.75 -17.48
CA GLU A 182 15.11 -14.02 -18.50
C GLU A 182 16.47 -14.23 -17.84
N ARG A 183 17.12 -15.38 -18.11
CA ARG A 183 18.51 -15.60 -17.73
C ARG A 183 19.41 -15.03 -18.82
N VAL A 184 20.18 -14.01 -18.47
CA VAL A 184 21.15 -13.38 -19.36
C VAL A 184 22.56 -13.69 -18.85
N GLU A 185 23.47 -14.08 -19.74
CA GLU A 185 24.87 -14.24 -19.38
C GLU A 185 25.52 -12.88 -19.07
N THR A 186 26.21 -12.80 -17.94
CA THR A 186 26.96 -11.61 -17.52
C THR A 186 28.12 -11.33 -18.47
N LYS A 187 28.26 -10.07 -18.90
CA LYS A 187 29.35 -9.60 -19.78
C LYS A 187 30.04 -8.36 -19.20
N GLU A 188 31.30 -8.17 -19.58
CA GLU A 188 32.05 -6.96 -19.24
C GLU A 188 31.33 -5.71 -19.79
N GLY A 189 31.23 -4.66 -18.96
CA GLY A 189 30.51 -3.42 -19.29
C GLY A 189 28.99 -3.46 -19.08
N ASP A 190 28.42 -4.55 -18.55
CA ASP A 190 26.97 -4.66 -18.27
C ASP A 190 26.48 -3.63 -17.23
N GLU A 191 27.36 -3.10 -16.39
CA GLU A 191 27.05 -2.04 -15.43
C GLU A 191 26.49 -0.77 -16.08
N GLU A 192 26.97 -0.41 -17.27
CA GLU A 192 26.41 0.72 -18.03
C GLU A 192 24.96 0.45 -18.47
N LYS A 193 24.62 -0.83 -18.70
CA LYS A 193 23.27 -1.23 -19.10
C LYS A 193 22.31 -1.09 -17.94
N VAL A 194 22.75 -1.34 -16.70
CA VAL A 194 21.91 -1.19 -15.48
C VAL A 194 21.38 0.24 -15.35
N THR A 195 22.23 1.24 -15.55
CA THR A 195 21.82 2.66 -15.45
C THR A 195 20.89 3.11 -16.59
N LYS A 196 20.92 2.41 -17.73
CA LYS A 196 20.08 2.66 -18.90
C LYS A 196 18.84 1.74 -18.93
N ASP A 197 18.75 0.77 -18.03
CA ASP A 197 17.70 -0.25 -18.01
C ASP A 197 16.39 0.39 -17.53
N VAL A 198 15.49 0.60 -18.48
CA VAL A 198 14.13 1.08 -18.21
C VAL A 198 13.19 -0.07 -18.49
N ASN A 199 12.46 -0.50 -17.47
CA ASN A 199 11.41 -1.48 -17.63
C ASN A 199 10.11 -0.79 -18.12
N PRO A 200 9.69 -1.00 -19.37
CA PRO A 200 8.51 -0.33 -19.92
C PRO A 200 7.21 -0.77 -19.23
N MET A 201 7.22 -1.93 -18.56
CA MET A 201 6.08 -2.47 -17.80
C MET A 201 5.95 -1.86 -16.40
N PHE A 202 6.91 -1.04 -15.96
CA PHE A 202 6.84 -0.34 -14.68
C PHE A 202 6.26 1.08 -14.83
N PRO A 203 5.76 1.68 -13.73
CA PRO A 203 5.19 3.03 -13.77
C PRO A 203 6.26 4.08 -14.04
N ARG A 204 5.86 5.22 -14.62
CA ARG A 204 6.80 6.29 -15.02
C ARG A 204 7.68 6.79 -13.86
N TRP A 205 7.16 6.71 -12.64
CA TRP A 205 7.84 7.14 -11.42
C TRP A 205 8.79 6.09 -10.81
N CYS A 206 8.81 4.87 -11.34
CA CYS A 206 9.74 3.80 -10.98
C CYS A 206 10.19 3.11 -12.26
N LYS A 207 11.20 3.67 -12.94
CA LYS A 207 11.63 3.18 -14.26
C LYS A 207 12.37 1.85 -14.18
N SER A 208 12.94 1.54 -13.02
CA SER A 208 13.67 0.32 -12.71
C SER A 208 13.62 0.06 -11.21
N ARG A 209 14.08 -1.13 -10.77
CA ARG A 209 14.15 -1.47 -9.33
C ARG A 209 15.02 -0.52 -8.50
N LEU A 210 15.93 0.23 -9.13
CA LEU A 210 16.76 1.22 -8.44
C LEU A 210 15.93 2.36 -7.83
N PHE A 211 14.70 2.59 -8.30
CA PHE A 211 13.79 3.59 -7.73
C PHE A 211 12.97 3.05 -6.54
N ALA A 212 12.97 1.74 -6.30
CA ALA A 212 12.25 1.10 -5.20
C ALA A 212 13.24 0.74 -4.09
N TRP A 213 13.37 1.59 -3.08
CA TRP A 213 14.39 1.43 -2.04
C TRP A 213 13.84 0.58 -0.91
N PRO A 214 14.27 -0.68 -0.73
CA PRO A 214 13.74 -1.48 0.36
C PRO A 214 14.21 -0.91 1.71
N VAL A 215 13.35 -0.95 2.72
CA VAL A 215 13.68 -0.46 4.06
C VAL A 215 14.48 -1.53 4.81
N ASP A 216 15.81 -1.35 4.85
CA ASP A 216 16.74 -2.37 5.38
C ASP A 216 16.45 -2.76 6.83
N LYS A 217 16.19 -1.77 7.70
CA LYS A 217 15.82 -2.01 9.10
C LYS A 217 14.64 -2.98 9.24
N TRP A 218 13.62 -2.87 8.37
CA TRP A 218 12.48 -3.79 8.38
C TRP A 218 12.89 -5.18 7.92
N LEU A 219 13.62 -5.26 6.80
CA LEU A 219 14.11 -6.54 6.27
C LEU A 219 14.99 -7.29 7.28
N GLU A 220 15.78 -6.58 8.09
CA GLU A 220 16.59 -7.20 9.14
C GLU A 220 15.77 -7.84 10.26
N ILE A 221 14.59 -7.29 10.57
CA ILE A 221 13.64 -7.87 11.53
C ILE A 221 13.02 -9.13 10.92
N ILE A 222 12.52 -9.02 9.69
CA ILE A 222 11.80 -10.08 8.97
C ILE A 222 12.69 -11.30 8.69
N ARG A 223 13.93 -11.10 8.21
CA ARG A 223 14.81 -12.20 7.79
C ARG A 223 15.25 -13.13 8.94
N LYS A 224 15.20 -12.65 10.18
CA LYS A 224 15.67 -13.41 11.35
C LYS A 224 14.70 -14.49 11.80
N THR A 225 13.43 -14.41 11.39
CA THR A 225 12.36 -15.24 11.96
C THR A 225 11.65 -16.10 10.92
N PHE A 226 12.22 -16.24 9.72
CA PHE A 226 11.59 -16.98 8.63
C PHE A 226 12.60 -17.71 7.73
N ASN A 227 12.41 -19.02 7.61
CA ASN A 227 13.11 -19.86 6.63
C ASN A 227 12.07 -20.50 5.70
N ARG A 228 11.97 -19.99 4.47
CA ARG A 228 10.95 -20.41 3.51
C ARG A 228 11.11 -21.86 3.06
N ASP A 229 12.34 -22.31 2.81
CA ASP A 229 12.58 -23.66 2.30
C ASP A 229 12.31 -24.72 3.36
N GLU A 230 12.69 -24.44 4.61
CA GLU A 230 12.36 -25.30 5.75
C GLU A 230 10.84 -25.37 5.97
N LEU A 231 10.17 -24.22 6.01
CA LEU A 231 8.72 -24.17 6.16
C LEU A 231 7.99 -24.86 5.01
N LYS A 232 8.48 -24.71 3.78
CA LYS A 232 7.91 -25.40 2.61
C LYS A 232 7.96 -26.91 2.80
N LYS A 233 9.12 -27.47 3.19
CA LYS A 233 9.26 -28.91 3.46
C LYS A 233 8.31 -29.36 4.56
N GLU A 234 8.25 -28.60 5.66
CA GLU A 234 7.39 -28.89 6.81
C GLU A 234 5.89 -28.95 6.43
N ILE A 235 5.40 -27.96 5.70
CA ILE A 235 4.01 -27.94 5.22
C ILE A 235 3.75 -29.11 4.27
N GLN A 236 4.67 -29.41 3.35
CA GLN A 236 4.51 -30.53 2.42
C GLN A 236 4.45 -31.86 3.16
N GLU A 237 5.33 -32.08 4.15
CA GLU A 237 5.35 -33.29 4.97
C GLU A 237 4.06 -33.48 5.78
N ASN A 238 3.50 -32.40 6.34
CA ASN A 238 2.26 -32.46 7.12
C ASN A 238 1.03 -32.64 6.23
N LEU A 239 0.86 -31.83 5.19
CA LEU A 239 -0.34 -31.87 4.36
C LEU A 239 -0.41 -33.11 3.46
N ASN A 240 0.73 -33.66 3.02
CA ASN A 240 0.76 -34.91 2.25
C ASN A 240 0.28 -36.11 3.09
N LYS A 241 0.54 -36.14 4.41
CA LYS A 241 0.05 -37.21 5.30
C LYS A 241 -1.48 -37.25 5.40
N ILE A 242 -2.12 -36.10 5.25
CA ILE A 242 -3.57 -35.94 5.41
C ILE A 242 -4.30 -36.15 4.08
N GLY A 243 -3.57 -36.15 2.95
CA GLY A 243 -4.14 -36.39 1.62
C GLY A 243 -5.01 -35.25 1.10
N LEU A 244 -4.79 -34.02 1.57
CA LEU A 244 -5.52 -32.84 1.09
C LEU A 244 -4.88 -32.26 -0.16
N GLU A 245 -5.70 -31.72 -1.06
CA GLU A 245 -5.24 -30.99 -2.25
C GLU A 245 -4.81 -29.57 -1.86
N TYR A 246 -3.57 -29.19 -2.20
CA TYR A 246 -3.03 -27.85 -1.96
C TYR A 246 -2.01 -27.47 -3.04
N TYR A 247 -1.79 -26.16 -3.21
CA TYR A 247 -0.72 -25.65 -4.06
C TYR A 247 0.14 -24.65 -3.28
N ILE A 248 1.46 -24.78 -3.40
CA ILE A 248 2.39 -23.80 -2.86
C ILE A 248 2.63 -22.74 -3.93
N ASN A 249 2.39 -21.49 -3.58
CA ASN A 249 2.56 -20.35 -4.47
C ASN A 249 3.87 -19.60 -4.20
N GLY A 250 4.25 -18.78 -5.17
CA GLY A 250 5.45 -17.94 -5.10
C GLY A 250 6.75 -18.73 -5.12
N ASN A 251 7.86 -18.02 -4.96
CA ASN A 251 9.20 -18.60 -4.96
C ASN A 251 10.13 -17.81 -4.02
N ASN A 252 11.31 -18.35 -3.73
CA ASN A 252 12.29 -17.68 -2.84
C ASN A 252 12.79 -16.34 -3.40
N PHE A 253 12.52 -16.06 -4.67
CA PHE A 253 13.03 -14.91 -5.36
C PHE A 253 12.10 -13.69 -5.25
N HIS A 254 10.79 -13.91 -5.37
CA HIS A 254 9.77 -12.87 -5.25
C HIS A 254 9.09 -12.84 -3.88
N ASP A 255 9.09 -13.95 -3.16
CA ASP A 255 8.43 -14.10 -1.87
C ASP A 255 9.37 -14.76 -0.85
N PRO A 256 10.62 -14.28 -0.65
CA PRO A 256 11.59 -14.93 0.23
C PRO A 256 11.11 -15.10 1.68
N PHE A 257 10.26 -14.17 2.13
CA PHE A 257 9.79 -14.11 3.52
C PHE A 257 8.29 -14.38 3.65
N ARG A 258 7.68 -15.02 2.64
CA ARG A 258 6.28 -15.43 2.65
C ARG A 258 6.13 -16.79 1.99
N LEU A 259 5.30 -17.65 2.58
CA LEU A 259 4.87 -18.88 1.92
C LEU A 259 3.34 -18.87 1.83
N SER A 260 2.83 -18.67 0.62
CA SER A 260 1.40 -18.69 0.35
C SER A 260 0.97 -20.09 -0.08
N VAL A 261 -0.06 -20.63 0.55
CA VAL A 261 -0.62 -21.96 0.26
C VAL A 261 -2.06 -21.82 -0.20
N SER A 262 -2.34 -22.23 -1.44
CA SER A 262 -3.70 -22.35 -1.95
C SER A 262 -4.34 -23.62 -1.38
N ILE A 263 -5.45 -23.46 -0.68
CA ILE A 263 -6.19 -24.55 -0.01
C ILE A 263 -7.68 -24.45 -0.32
N LYS A 264 -8.39 -25.59 -0.34
CA LYS A 264 -9.85 -25.58 -0.48
C LYS A 264 -10.51 -24.99 0.77
N THR A 265 -11.51 -24.15 0.57
CA THR A 265 -12.25 -23.45 1.64
C THR A 265 -12.84 -24.42 2.67
N GLU A 266 -13.31 -25.59 2.22
CA GLU A 266 -13.93 -26.62 3.07
C GLU A 266 -12.97 -27.23 4.12
N TYR A 267 -11.66 -27.26 3.86
CA TYR A 267 -10.66 -27.83 4.77
C TYR A 267 -9.69 -26.78 5.33
N ALA A 268 -9.96 -25.49 5.11
CA ALA A 268 -9.02 -24.43 5.45
C ALA A 268 -8.72 -24.35 6.95
N LEU A 269 -9.71 -24.61 7.81
CA LEU A 269 -9.55 -24.76 9.26
C LEU A 269 -8.62 -25.92 9.63
N LYS A 270 -8.84 -27.10 9.04
CA LYS A 270 -8.02 -28.29 9.27
C LYS A 270 -6.57 -28.05 8.86
N VAL A 271 -6.34 -27.44 7.69
CA VAL A 271 -4.98 -27.11 7.23
C VAL A 271 -4.30 -26.11 8.18
N TYR A 272 -5.02 -25.07 8.62
CA TYR A 272 -4.48 -24.12 9.59
C TYR A 272 -4.05 -24.80 10.90
N GLU A 273 -4.88 -25.67 11.46
CA GLU A 273 -4.57 -26.41 12.70
C GLU A 273 -3.31 -27.29 12.54
N GLU A 274 -3.15 -27.95 11.39
CA GLU A 274 -2.01 -28.85 11.12
C GLU A 274 -0.68 -28.09 10.93
N ILE A 275 -0.72 -26.88 10.37
CA ILE A 275 0.46 -26.01 10.27
C ILE A 275 0.86 -25.49 11.66
N GLN A 276 -0.08 -25.36 12.61
CA GLN A 276 0.21 -24.90 13.98
C GLN A 276 0.86 -25.95 14.90
N ILE A 277 0.71 -27.25 14.62
CA ILE A 277 1.09 -28.35 15.55
C ILE A 277 2.61 -28.41 15.85
N ASN A 278 3.47 -27.73 15.09
CA ASN A 278 4.93 -27.76 15.25
C ASN A 278 5.57 -26.58 16.04
N LYS A 279 4.80 -25.84 16.86
CA LYS A 279 5.31 -24.90 17.90
C LYS A 279 6.26 -23.78 17.43
N LYS A 280 6.26 -23.39 16.15
CA LYS A 280 6.93 -22.17 15.69
C LYS A 280 5.95 -20.99 15.70
N SER A 281 6.42 -19.82 16.14
CA SER A 281 5.64 -18.58 16.11
C SER A 281 5.60 -18.09 14.65
N TYR A 282 4.53 -18.38 13.93
CA TYR A 282 4.24 -17.79 12.61
C TYR A 282 2.99 -16.93 12.68
N ARG A 283 2.89 -15.97 11.77
CA ARG A 283 1.65 -15.26 11.50
C ARG A 283 1.00 -15.79 10.23
N PHE A 284 -0.31 -15.64 10.17
CA PHE A 284 -1.18 -16.09 9.11
C PHE A 284 -2.05 -14.91 8.67
N ALA A 285 -2.18 -14.81 7.37
CA ALA A 285 -3.17 -13.96 6.72
C ALA A 285 -3.93 -14.83 5.71
N ILE A 286 -5.22 -14.58 5.56
CA ILE A 286 -6.07 -15.34 4.64
C ILE A 286 -6.73 -14.41 3.64
N SER A 287 -6.73 -14.80 2.38
CA SER A 287 -7.40 -14.05 1.30
C SER A 287 -7.97 -14.99 0.23
N GLY A 288 -8.58 -14.42 -0.81
CA GLY A 288 -9.19 -15.15 -1.92
C GLY A 288 -10.69 -15.36 -1.77
N GLN A 289 -11.37 -15.75 -2.84
CA GLN A 289 -12.82 -15.96 -2.91
C GLN A 289 -13.17 -17.30 -3.54
N GLY A 290 -14.36 -17.81 -3.26
CA GLY A 290 -14.86 -19.06 -3.85
C GLY A 290 -14.30 -20.32 -3.19
N ALA A 291 -14.03 -21.35 -4.01
CA ALA A 291 -13.67 -22.69 -3.54
C ALA A 291 -12.23 -22.79 -3.00
N TRP A 292 -11.37 -21.83 -3.31
CA TRP A 292 -9.97 -21.80 -2.92
C TRP A 292 -9.64 -20.54 -2.11
N LYS A 293 -8.69 -20.67 -1.20
CA LYS A 293 -8.16 -19.60 -0.35
C LYS A 293 -6.65 -19.59 -0.39
N TYR A 294 -6.09 -18.40 -0.29
CA TYR A 294 -4.66 -18.21 -0.08
C TYR A 294 -4.43 -18.06 1.43
N LEU A 295 -3.75 -19.04 2.02
CA LEU A 295 -3.25 -18.97 3.39
C LEU A 295 -1.78 -18.55 3.32
N ASP A 296 -1.52 -17.29 3.64
CA ASP A 296 -0.18 -16.72 3.69
C ASP A 296 0.44 -16.98 5.06
N VAL A 297 1.52 -17.75 5.09
CA VAL A 297 2.36 -17.95 6.27
C VAL A 297 3.49 -16.93 6.26
N LEU A 298 3.58 -16.17 7.35
CA LEU A 298 4.41 -14.99 7.53
C LEU A 298 5.31 -15.17 8.77
N PRO A 299 6.44 -14.45 8.85
CA PRO A 299 7.23 -14.35 10.07
C PRO A 299 6.38 -13.82 11.23
N ASP A 300 6.73 -14.19 12.47
CA ASP A 300 6.05 -13.72 13.69
C ASP A 300 5.99 -12.18 13.82
N LYS A 301 6.99 -11.49 13.27
CA LYS A 301 7.09 -10.02 13.21
C LYS A 301 6.54 -9.43 11.91
N GLY A 302 6.07 -10.26 10.97
CA GLY A 302 5.47 -9.83 9.71
C GLY A 302 3.99 -9.47 9.84
N GLY A 303 3.35 -9.20 8.70
CA GLY A 303 1.95 -8.81 8.64
C GLY A 303 1.74 -7.31 8.48
N LYS A 304 0.63 -6.92 7.85
CA LYS A 304 0.31 -5.51 7.54
C LYS A 304 0.23 -4.61 8.78
N HIS A 305 -0.17 -5.14 9.94
CA HIS A 305 -0.22 -4.38 11.19
C HIS A 305 1.17 -3.94 11.68
N LEU A 306 2.11 -4.86 11.88
CA LEU A 306 3.44 -4.54 12.41
C LEU A 306 4.25 -3.71 11.44
N SER A 307 4.05 -3.87 10.12
CA SER A 307 4.69 -2.98 9.14
C SER A 307 4.18 -1.54 9.23
N ILE A 308 2.89 -1.31 9.50
CA ILE A 308 2.34 0.04 9.75
C ILE A 308 2.92 0.63 11.05
N ILE A 309 2.94 -0.14 12.13
CA ILE A 309 3.51 0.31 13.41
C ILE A 309 4.99 0.66 13.24
N PHE A 310 5.77 -0.20 12.56
CA PHE A 310 7.16 0.08 12.25
C PHE A 310 7.34 1.36 11.42
N LEU A 311 6.54 1.56 10.36
CA LEU A 311 6.60 2.80 9.56
C LEU A 311 6.32 4.03 10.43
N GLN A 312 5.35 3.94 11.33
CA GLN A 312 5.01 5.05 12.21
C GLN A 312 6.12 5.31 13.25
N ASP A 313 6.64 4.28 13.92
CA ASP A 313 7.62 4.45 14.99
C ASP A 313 9.02 4.81 14.46
N GLU A 314 9.51 4.08 13.45
CA GLU A 314 10.91 4.15 13.02
C GLU A 314 11.16 5.16 11.90
N ILE A 315 10.11 5.56 11.16
CA ILE A 315 10.26 6.41 9.98
C ILE A 315 9.50 7.73 10.11
N LEU A 316 8.20 7.69 10.39
CA LEU A 316 7.37 8.89 10.42
C LEU A 316 7.44 9.62 11.77
N GLY A 317 7.61 8.88 12.87
CA GLY A 317 7.65 9.38 14.23
C GLY A 317 6.49 10.32 14.55
N ASN A 318 6.80 11.42 15.24
CA ASN A 318 5.82 12.44 15.64
C ASN A 318 5.31 13.31 14.48
N SER A 319 5.85 13.15 13.25
CA SER A 319 5.39 13.96 12.11
C SER A 319 3.95 13.62 11.71
N ILE A 320 3.58 12.34 11.84
CA ILE A 320 2.22 11.84 11.61
C ILE A 320 1.96 10.77 12.68
N PRO A 321 1.21 11.06 13.74
CA PRO A 321 0.86 10.06 14.75
C PRO A 321 -0.28 9.14 14.25
N LEU A 322 -0.45 7.97 14.87
CA LEU A 322 -1.41 6.94 14.41
C LEU A 322 -2.87 7.43 14.31
N GLU A 323 -3.29 8.43 15.09
CA GLU A 323 -4.64 9.01 15.03
C GLU A 323 -4.91 9.72 13.69
N ARG A 324 -3.86 10.01 12.92
CA ARG A 324 -3.90 10.59 11.59
C ARG A 324 -3.66 9.57 10.48
N PHE A 325 -3.60 8.30 10.82
CA PHE A 325 -3.60 7.22 9.85
C PHE A 325 -5.04 6.83 9.50
N LEU A 326 -5.27 6.59 8.22
CA LEU A 326 -6.47 5.95 7.70
C LEU A 326 -6.06 4.63 7.05
N VAL A 327 -6.52 3.50 7.59
CA VAL A 327 -6.30 2.17 7.00
C VAL A 327 -7.53 1.73 6.21
N CYS A 328 -7.33 1.24 4.98
CA CYS A 328 -8.38 0.80 4.08
C CYS A 328 -8.13 -0.64 3.60
N GLY A 329 -9.19 -1.46 3.54
CA GLY A 329 -9.10 -2.85 3.08
C GLY A 329 -10.45 -3.51 2.81
N ASP A 330 -10.42 -4.66 2.14
CA ASP A 330 -11.59 -5.41 1.69
C ASP A 330 -11.60 -6.88 2.12
N SER A 331 -10.47 -7.47 2.51
CA SER A 331 -10.36 -8.92 2.71
C SER A 331 -9.69 -9.34 4.04
N GLY A 332 -9.66 -10.64 4.30
CA GLY A 332 -9.11 -11.20 5.54
C GLY A 332 -7.63 -10.86 5.80
N ASN A 333 -6.82 -10.60 4.76
CA ASN A 333 -5.41 -10.21 4.93
C ASN A 333 -5.27 -8.76 5.41
N ASP A 334 -6.33 -7.96 5.30
CA ASP A 334 -6.41 -6.58 5.79
C ASP A 334 -6.82 -6.51 7.26
N ALA A 335 -7.43 -7.58 7.80
CA ALA A 335 -7.93 -7.62 9.17
C ALA A 335 -6.87 -7.18 10.20
N HIS A 336 -5.59 -7.51 9.95
CA HIS A 336 -4.45 -7.01 10.74
C HIS A 336 -4.44 -5.48 10.87
N MET A 337 -4.64 -4.75 9.78
CA MET A 337 -4.58 -3.28 9.81
C MET A 337 -5.71 -2.69 10.66
N PHE A 338 -6.90 -3.29 10.60
CA PHE A 338 -8.06 -2.85 11.37
C PHE A 338 -7.93 -3.05 12.87
N THR A 339 -7.00 -3.89 13.34
CA THR A 339 -6.77 -4.12 14.77
C THR A 339 -5.91 -3.03 15.43
N ILE A 340 -5.37 -2.07 14.66
CA ILE A 340 -4.67 -0.91 15.20
C ILE A 340 -5.70 0.10 15.70
N GLU A 341 -6.10 0.00 16.98
CA GLU A 341 -7.21 0.78 17.56
C GLU A 341 -7.07 2.31 17.39
N THR A 342 -5.83 2.82 17.34
CA THR A 342 -5.54 4.26 17.22
C THR A 342 -5.80 4.80 15.81
N CYS A 343 -5.72 3.94 14.78
CA CYS A 343 -5.96 4.33 13.39
C CYS A 343 -7.45 4.60 13.15
N LYS A 344 -7.73 5.44 12.15
CA LYS A 344 -9.05 5.46 11.51
C LYS A 344 -9.13 4.32 10.51
N ASN A 345 -10.32 3.74 10.38
CA ASN A 345 -10.52 2.52 9.60
C ASN A 345 -11.58 2.74 8.52
N CYS A 346 -11.35 2.21 7.31
CA CYS A 346 -12.28 2.23 6.19
C CYS A 346 -12.41 0.81 5.61
N CYS A 347 -13.50 0.13 5.96
CA CYS A 347 -13.88 -1.13 5.31
C CYS A 347 -14.75 -0.81 4.10
N VAL A 348 -14.31 -1.19 2.90
CA VAL A 348 -15.02 -0.84 1.67
C VAL A 348 -16.36 -1.59 1.55
N GLY A 349 -17.33 -1.02 0.84
CA GLY A 349 -18.68 -1.60 0.76
C GLY A 349 -18.72 -3.01 0.15
N ASN A 350 -17.80 -3.29 -0.79
CA ASN A 350 -17.61 -4.58 -1.45
C ASN A 350 -16.71 -5.54 -0.67
N ALA A 351 -16.32 -5.22 0.57
CA ALA A 351 -15.49 -6.09 1.40
C ALA A 351 -16.11 -7.48 1.59
N GLN A 352 -15.23 -8.47 1.72
CA GLN A 352 -15.56 -9.87 1.92
C GLN A 352 -16.28 -10.08 3.25
N GLN A 353 -17.17 -11.07 3.27
CA GLN A 353 -18.08 -11.27 4.39
C GLN A 353 -17.35 -11.67 5.68
N ASP A 354 -16.24 -12.41 5.57
CA ASP A 354 -15.39 -12.78 6.71
C ASP A 354 -14.75 -11.57 7.38
N LEU A 355 -14.21 -10.61 6.61
CA LEU A 355 -13.70 -9.36 7.16
C LEU A 355 -14.83 -8.60 7.87
N LYS A 356 -15.99 -8.46 7.23
CA LYS A 356 -17.16 -7.77 7.82
C LYS A 356 -17.59 -8.43 9.13
N ASP A 357 -17.67 -9.76 9.17
CA ASP A 357 -18.06 -10.52 10.35
C ASP A 357 -17.02 -10.40 11.46
N PHE A 358 -15.71 -10.44 11.14
CA PHE A 358 -14.66 -10.17 12.11
C PHE A 358 -14.80 -8.76 12.71
N LEU A 359 -14.93 -7.73 11.87
CA LEU A 359 -15.05 -6.34 12.32
C LEU A 359 -16.29 -6.11 13.19
N LEU A 360 -17.40 -6.77 12.88
CA LEU A 360 -18.64 -6.73 13.68
C LEU A 360 -18.55 -7.52 15.00
N GLY A 361 -17.36 -7.92 15.42
CA GLY A 361 -17.16 -8.64 16.68
C GLY A 361 -17.38 -10.14 16.54
N GLY A 362 -17.09 -10.74 15.38
CA GLY A 362 -17.20 -12.18 15.16
C GLY A 362 -16.67 -13.02 16.34
N CYS A 363 -17.46 -14.02 16.73
CA CYS A 363 -17.35 -14.85 17.95
C CYS A 363 -17.45 -14.14 19.32
N LEU A 364 -17.68 -12.83 19.42
CA LEU A 364 -18.13 -12.19 20.66
C LEU A 364 -19.63 -12.43 20.87
N VAL A 365 -19.99 -13.67 21.18
CA VAL A 365 -21.28 -13.99 21.78
C VAL A 365 -21.05 -14.38 23.24
N ASN A 366 -20.76 -13.37 24.06
CA ASN A 366 -21.06 -13.44 25.50
C ASN A 366 -22.51 -12.95 25.72
N SER A 367 -23.46 -13.49 24.96
CA SER A 367 -24.88 -13.44 25.35
C SER A 367 -25.27 -14.83 25.82
N ASP A 368 -25.81 -14.90 27.04
CA ASP A 368 -26.36 -16.12 27.65
C ASP A 368 -27.61 -16.64 26.92
N GLU A 369 -27.98 -16.04 25.79
CA GLU A 369 -29.11 -16.41 24.94
C GLU A 369 -28.64 -17.17 23.68
N PRO A 370 -28.96 -18.47 23.55
CA PRO A 370 -28.55 -19.30 22.41
C PRO A 370 -29.12 -18.87 21.06
N GLU A 371 -30.23 -18.14 21.04
CA GLU A 371 -31.00 -17.79 19.84
C GLU A 371 -30.48 -16.56 19.08
N SER A 372 -29.56 -15.80 19.67
CA SER A 372 -28.92 -14.61 19.04
C SER A 372 -27.53 -14.89 18.47
N ARG A 373 -27.04 -16.14 18.54
CA ARG A 373 -25.76 -16.55 17.94
C ARG A 373 -25.83 -16.46 16.42
N LYS A 374 -25.18 -15.44 15.86
CA LYS A 374 -24.96 -15.36 14.41
C LYS A 374 -24.12 -16.57 13.98
N VAL A 375 -24.71 -17.47 13.19
CA VAL A 375 -23.99 -18.61 12.61
C VAL A 375 -22.99 -18.05 11.60
N LEU A 376 -21.71 -18.12 11.94
CA LEU A 376 -20.62 -17.72 11.06
C LEU A 376 -20.41 -18.79 9.98
N SER A 377 -20.03 -18.36 8.78
CA SER A 377 -19.48 -19.28 7.78
C SER A 377 -18.14 -19.86 8.27
N SER A 378 -17.74 -21.02 7.75
CA SER A 378 -16.43 -21.63 8.05
C SER A 378 -15.26 -20.68 7.74
N GLN A 379 -15.43 -19.82 6.72
CA GLN A 379 -14.45 -18.79 6.37
C GLN A 379 -14.33 -17.71 7.45
N SER A 380 -15.46 -17.20 7.95
CA SER A 380 -15.46 -16.17 9.00
C SER A 380 -14.94 -16.72 10.32
N GLU A 381 -15.28 -17.97 10.64
CA GLU A 381 -14.73 -18.68 11.78
C GLU A 381 -13.20 -18.83 11.68
N LEU A 382 -12.68 -19.23 10.52
CA LEU A 382 -11.24 -19.34 10.28
C LEU A 382 -10.54 -18.01 10.47
N LEU A 383 -11.06 -16.91 9.91
CA LEU A 383 -10.47 -15.59 10.10
C LEU A 383 -10.45 -15.20 11.59
N CYS A 384 -11.58 -15.35 12.30
CA CYS A 384 -11.67 -15.07 13.73
C CYS A 384 -10.67 -15.90 14.55
N ARG A 385 -10.52 -17.20 14.26
CA ARG A 385 -9.55 -18.08 14.93
C ARG A 385 -8.11 -17.64 14.67
N ILE A 386 -7.75 -17.37 13.41
CA ILE A 386 -6.41 -16.86 13.05
C ILE A 386 -6.10 -15.58 13.84
N MET A 387 -7.03 -14.62 13.86
CA MET A 387 -6.82 -13.36 14.58
C MET A 387 -6.67 -13.58 16.08
N ALA A 388 -7.52 -14.41 16.68
CA ALA A 388 -7.48 -14.72 18.11
C ALA A 388 -6.16 -15.41 18.52
N CYS A 389 -5.69 -16.40 17.76
CA CYS A 389 -4.41 -17.08 18.01
C CYS A 389 -3.21 -16.13 17.94
N GLN A 390 -3.34 -15.01 17.24
CA GLN A 390 -2.32 -13.96 17.14
C GLN A 390 -2.53 -12.82 18.14
N ASN A 391 -3.44 -12.97 19.10
CA ASN A 391 -3.85 -11.94 20.07
C ASN A 391 -4.35 -10.64 19.40
N LEU A 392 -4.92 -10.75 18.20
CA LEU A 392 -5.51 -9.63 17.47
C LEU A 392 -7.03 -9.64 17.67
N LYS A 393 -7.56 -8.50 18.12
CA LYS A 393 -8.99 -8.31 18.38
C LYS A 393 -9.59 -7.34 17.36
N PRO A 394 -10.88 -7.49 17.03
CA PRO A 394 -11.54 -6.50 16.20
C PRO A 394 -11.57 -5.14 16.92
N PRO A 395 -11.62 -4.03 16.16
CA PRO A 395 -11.68 -2.70 16.75
C PRO A 395 -12.94 -2.51 17.60
N LYS A 396 -12.82 -1.82 18.74
CA LYS A 396 -13.92 -1.57 19.68
C LYS A 396 -15.10 -0.79 19.09
N LYS A 397 -14.84 0.01 18.05
CA LYS A 397 -15.83 0.83 17.36
C LYS A 397 -15.72 0.57 15.88
N VAL A 398 -16.81 0.15 15.26
CA VAL A 398 -16.94 0.03 13.82
C VAL A 398 -18.10 0.90 13.36
N SER A 399 -17.78 1.90 12.56
CA SER A 399 -18.76 2.72 11.86
C SER A 399 -18.88 2.22 10.43
N PHE A 400 -20.05 1.68 10.07
CA PHE A 400 -20.40 1.45 8.68
C PHE A 400 -21.05 2.73 8.16
N THR A 401 -20.40 3.39 7.21
CA THR A 401 -21.08 4.42 6.41
C THR A 401 -21.97 3.69 5.41
N PRO A 402 -23.31 3.87 5.44
CA PRO A 402 -24.17 3.38 4.38
C PRO A 402 -23.67 3.93 3.05
N LYS A 403 -23.79 3.15 1.95
CA LYS A 403 -23.44 3.56 0.57
C LYS A 403 -23.66 5.07 0.43
N MET A 404 -22.58 5.84 0.33
CA MET A 404 -22.70 7.27 0.10
C MET A 404 -23.38 7.45 -1.26
N SER A 405 -24.65 7.80 -1.25
CA SER A 405 -25.20 8.67 -2.28
C SER A 405 -24.32 9.91 -2.23
N PHE A 406 -23.43 10.05 -3.21
CA PHE A 406 -22.67 11.29 -3.44
C PHE A 406 -23.70 12.39 -3.75
N CYS A 407 -24.31 12.97 -2.72
CA CYS A 407 -24.87 14.29 -2.83
C CYS A 407 -23.66 15.22 -2.84
N ILE A 408 -23.26 15.59 -4.05
CA ILE A 408 -22.37 16.73 -4.29
C ILE A 408 -23.11 17.96 -3.77
N SER A 409 -23.00 18.26 -2.49
CA SER A 409 -23.15 19.63 -2.02
C SER A 409 -21.77 20.27 -2.09
N LEU A 410 -21.43 20.76 -3.28
CA LEU A 410 -20.48 21.84 -3.44
C LEU A 410 -21.10 23.06 -2.73
N ASN A 411 -20.67 23.33 -1.50
CA ASN A 411 -20.76 24.63 -0.87
C ASN A 411 -19.54 24.85 0.02
#